data_AF-A0A377M6N8-F1
#
_entry.id   AF-A0A377M6N8-F1
#
_cell.length_a   1.000
_cell.length_b   1.000
_cell.length_c   1.000
_cell.angle_alpha   90.00
_cell.angle_beta   90.00
_cell.angle_gamma   90.00
#
_symmetry.space_group_name_H-M   'P 1'
#
loop_
_entity.id
_entity.type
_entity.pdbx_description
1 polymer ?
#
loop_
_entity_poly.entity_id
_entity_poly.type
_entity_poly.pdbx_seq_one_letter_code
_entity_poly.pdbx_strand_id
1 'polypeptide(L)'
;MTIYDGDEVLGTTVIDDKGNWTLKPEKPLGEGDHSITVTQTDKAGNTSDPSEALEFEVDTTAPDASANVLNITAVADDVGDRQGNVASGDITDDSKPLISGIGEAGTPSLSTPPTLPANT
;
A
#
# COMPACT_ATOMS: atom_id res chain seq x y z
N MET A 1 2.15 29.51 9.10
CA MET A 1 2.72 28.19 9.42
C MET A 1 3.60 27.79 8.26
N THR A 2 4.79 27.27 8.52
CA THR A 2 5.66 26.65 7.52
C THR A 2 5.71 25.15 7.78
N ILE A 3 5.61 24.35 6.72
CA ILE A 3 5.58 22.89 6.78
C ILE A 3 6.83 22.39 6.06
N TYR A 4 7.52 21.45 6.70
CA TYR A 4 8.78 20.90 6.25
C TYR A 4 8.66 19.39 6.07
N ASP A 5 9.48 18.86 5.17
CA ASP A 5 9.80 17.44 5.03
C ASP A 5 11.31 17.29 5.17
N GLY A 6 11.75 16.81 6.33
CA GLY A 6 13.13 16.99 6.77
C GLY A 6 13.52 18.47 6.79
N ASP A 7 14.51 18.84 5.98
CA ASP A 7 14.97 20.24 5.83
C ASP A 7 14.30 20.99 4.66
N GLU A 8 13.51 20.30 3.81
CA GLU A 8 12.86 20.91 2.64
C GLU A 8 11.54 21.58 3.04
N VAL A 9 11.30 22.81 2.56
CA VAL A 9 10.02 23.50 2.75
C VAL A 9 9.01 22.97 1.73
N LEU A 10 7.99 22.27 2.21
CA LEU A 10 6.85 21.85 1.37
C LEU A 10 5.90 22.99 1.05
N GLY A 11 5.84 23.99 1.93
CA GLY A 11 5.05 25.20 1.71
C GLY A 11 4.66 25.92 2.98
N THR A 12 3.79 26.92 2.80
CA THR A 12 3.22 27.69 3.91
C THR A 12 1.70 27.67 3.83
N THR A 13 1.05 27.69 4.98
CA THR A 13 -0.41 27.80 5.08
C THR A 13 -0.82 28.62 6.29
N VAL A 14 -2.10 28.98 6.33
CA VAL A 14 -2.72 29.71 7.44
C VAL A 14 -3.54 28.73 8.26
N ILE A 15 -3.46 28.89 9.58
CA ILE A 15 -4.26 28.13 10.53
C ILE A 15 -5.61 28.83 10.67
N ASP A 16 -6.71 28.09 10.58
CA ASP A 16 -8.04 28.64 10.78
C ASP A 16 -8.31 28.96 12.26
N ASP A 17 -9.44 29.62 12.53
CA ASP A 17 -9.84 30.03 13.89
C ASP A 17 -10.08 28.85 14.86
N LYS A 18 -10.08 27.61 14.35
CA LYS A 18 -10.26 26.36 15.10
C LYS A 18 -8.96 25.57 15.23
N GLY A 19 -7.85 26.06 14.71
CA GLY A 19 -6.56 25.36 14.75
C GLY A 19 -6.31 24.39 13.59
N ASN A 20 -7.23 24.28 12.63
CA ASN A 20 -7.04 23.40 11.47
C ASN A 20 -6.25 24.08 10.37
N TRP A 21 -5.60 23.27 9.56
CA TRP A 21 -4.87 23.71 8.40
C TRP A 21 -4.85 22.61 7.34
N THR A 22 -4.58 23.00 6.11
CA THR A 22 -4.36 22.05 5.01
C THR A 22 -3.25 22.61 4.14
N LEU A 23 -2.39 21.71 3.68
CA LEU A 23 -1.39 21.99 2.67
C LEU A 23 -1.51 20.91 1.58
N LYS A 24 -1.52 21.34 0.33
CA LYS A 24 -1.24 20.45 -0.80
C LYS A 24 0.16 20.80 -1.31
N PRO A 25 1.13 19.89 -1.21
CA PRO A 25 2.46 20.11 -1.79
C PRO A 25 2.37 20.42 -3.29
N GLU A 26 3.24 21.32 -3.78
CA GLU A 26 3.28 21.65 -5.22
C GLU A 26 3.81 20.49 -6.07
N LYS A 27 4.71 19.69 -5.48
CA LYS A 27 5.25 18.46 -6.07
C LYS A 27 4.78 17.26 -5.24
N PRO A 28 4.54 16.10 -5.86
CA PRO A 28 4.36 14.86 -5.13
C PRO A 28 5.54 14.60 -4.19
N LEU A 29 5.25 13.99 -3.04
CA LEU A 29 6.30 13.41 -2.21
C LEU A 29 6.97 12.26 -2.97
N GLY A 30 8.28 12.12 -2.77
CA GLY A 30 9.09 11.08 -3.41
C GLY A 30 8.86 9.71 -2.77
N GLU A 31 9.57 8.71 -3.30
CA GLU A 31 9.69 7.40 -2.66
C GLU A 31 10.54 7.50 -1.39
N GLY A 32 10.17 6.76 -0.34
CA GLY A 32 10.99 6.53 0.84
C GLY A 32 10.49 7.22 2.10
N ASP A 33 11.40 7.37 3.06
CA ASP A 33 11.09 7.93 4.38
C ASP A 33 10.82 9.44 4.34
N HIS A 34 9.79 9.87 5.05
CA HIS A 34 9.36 11.25 5.20
C HIS A 34 9.19 11.62 6.67
N SER A 35 9.61 12.84 7.01
CA SER A 35 9.56 13.38 8.38
C SER A 35 8.96 14.78 8.36
N ILE A 36 7.66 14.88 8.65
CA ILE A 36 6.93 16.15 8.54
C ILE A 36 6.97 16.90 9.87
N THR A 37 7.46 18.15 9.83
CA THR A 37 7.43 19.08 10.97
C THR A 37 6.82 20.41 10.58
N VAL A 38 6.34 21.16 11.57
CA VAL A 38 5.78 22.49 11.36
C VAL A 38 6.37 23.53 12.31
N THR A 39 6.49 24.77 11.82
CA THR A 39 6.81 25.95 12.64
C THR A 39 5.77 27.05 12.45
N GLN A 40 5.62 27.88 13.47
CA GLN A 40 4.75 29.05 13.43
C GLN A 40 5.56 30.32 13.66
N THR A 41 5.36 31.32 12.80
CA THR A 41 5.91 32.67 12.97
C THR A 41 4.79 33.64 13.31
N ASP A 42 4.97 34.44 14.37
CA ASP A 42 4.03 35.47 14.78
C ASP A 42 4.17 36.77 13.93
N LYS A 43 3.31 37.76 14.17
CA LYS A 43 3.35 39.05 13.45
C LYS A 43 4.59 39.90 13.77
N ALA A 44 5.24 39.64 14.91
CA ALA A 44 6.46 40.32 15.32
C ALA A 44 7.72 39.67 14.71
N GLY A 45 7.57 38.51 14.05
CA GLY A 45 8.65 37.77 13.40
C GLY A 45 9.30 36.71 14.29
N ASN A 46 8.72 36.37 15.45
CA ASN A 46 9.24 35.29 16.28
C ASN A 46 8.75 33.94 15.74
N THR A 47 9.66 32.99 15.55
CA THR A 47 9.34 31.62 15.09
C THR A 47 9.48 30.64 16.24
N SER A 48 8.54 29.68 16.34
CA SER A 48 8.59 28.59 17.31
C SER A 48 9.69 27.57 17.01
N ASP A 49 10.01 26.72 17.99
CA ASP A 49 10.69 25.45 17.70
C ASP A 49 9.81 24.57 16.79
N PRO A 50 10.40 23.62 16.02
CA PRO A 50 9.65 22.64 15.26
C PRO A 50 8.74 21.77 16.14
N SER A 51 7.62 21.31 15.57
CA SER A 51 6.77 20.29 16.21
C SER A 51 7.48 18.94 16.37
N GLU A 52 6.85 18.02 17.10
CA GLU A 52 7.16 16.60 16.95
C GLU A 52 6.98 16.17 15.48
N ALA A 53 7.85 15.27 15.02
CA ALA A 53 7.85 14.80 13.65
C ALA A 53 6.75 13.76 13.41
N LEU A 54 6.05 13.89 12.28
CA LEU A 54 5.20 12.86 11.73
C LEU A 54 6.01 12.05 10.72
N GLU A 55 6.41 10.84 11.12
CA GLU A 55 7.19 9.91 10.32
C GLU A 55 6.29 8.96 9.52
N PHE A 56 6.56 8.80 8.24
CA PHE A 56 5.92 7.78 7.38
C PHE A 56 6.79 7.46 6.17
N GLU A 57 6.47 6.36 5.50
CA GLU A 57 7.10 5.96 4.24
C GLU A 57 6.10 6.12 3.09
N VAL A 58 6.58 6.64 1.97
CA VAL A 58 5.84 6.66 0.71
C VAL A 58 6.40 5.55 -0.18
N ASP A 59 5.55 4.57 -0.47
CA ASP A 59 5.82 3.50 -1.42
C ASP A 59 4.94 3.65 -2.67
N THR A 60 5.60 3.98 -3.77
CA THR A 60 5.06 4.10 -5.13
C THR A 60 5.78 3.14 -6.08
N THR A 61 6.70 2.34 -5.57
CA THR A 61 7.47 1.38 -6.37
C THR A 61 6.54 0.27 -6.82
N ALA A 62 6.43 0.09 -8.14
CA ALA A 62 5.67 -1.01 -8.68
C ALA A 62 6.35 -2.35 -8.35
N PRO A 63 5.58 -3.41 -8.04
CA PRO A 63 6.14 -4.73 -7.82
C PRO A 63 6.98 -5.22 -8.99
N ASP A 64 8.11 -5.88 -8.72
CA ASP A 64 8.99 -6.37 -9.78
C ASP A 64 8.36 -7.56 -10.52
N ALA A 65 7.83 -7.29 -11.72
CA ALA A 65 7.24 -8.30 -12.58
C ALA A 65 8.20 -9.44 -12.97
N SER A 66 9.52 -9.24 -12.88
CA SER A 66 10.54 -10.23 -13.23
C SER A 66 10.96 -11.09 -12.04
N ALA A 67 10.75 -10.64 -10.81
CA ALA A 67 11.27 -11.29 -9.61
C ALA A 67 10.46 -12.52 -9.15
N ASN A 68 9.48 -12.98 -9.94
CA ASN A 68 8.51 -14.00 -9.53
C ASN A 68 7.82 -13.69 -8.19
N VAL A 69 7.71 -12.41 -7.82
CA VAL A 69 7.12 -11.98 -6.54
C VAL A 69 5.61 -11.80 -6.63
N LEU A 70 5.06 -11.62 -7.84
CA LEU A 70 3.63 -11.58 -8.13
C LEU A 70 3.27 -12.64 -9.18
N ASN A 71 2.77 -13.81 -8.74
CA ASN A 71 2.45 -14.90 -9.66
C ASN A 71 1.29 -15.76 -9.17
N ILE A 72 0.50 -16.29 -10.10
CA ILE A 72 -0.33 -17.48 -9.85
C ILE A 72 0.62 -18.69 -9.83
N THR A 73 0.60 -19.44 -8.73
CA THR A 73 1.49 -20.58 -8.50
C THR A 73 0.80 -21.92 -8.78
N ALA A 74 -0.53 -21.98 -8.64
CA ALA A 74 -1.30 -23.18 -8.92
C ALA A 74 -2.78 -22.87 -9.20
N VAL A 75 -3.40 -23.76 -9.97
CA VAL A 75 -4.85 -23.85 -10.14
C VAL A 75 -5.21 -25.31 -9.91
N ALA A 76 -5.94 -25.63 -8.85
CA ALA A 76 -6.31 -27.01 -8.54
C ALA A 76 -7.77 -27.30 -8.91
N ASP A 77 -7.96 -28.46 -9.55
CA ASP A 77 -9.24 -29.10 -9.83
C ASP A 77 -9.42 -30.29 -8.87
N ASP A 78 -10.53 -30.35 -8.15
CA ASP A 78 -10.89 -31.46 -7.26
C ASP A 78 -12.22 -32.16 -7.65
N VAL A 79 -12.70 -31.94 -8.87
CA VAL A 79 -13.97 -32.47 -9.40
C VAL A 79 -13.71 -33.45 -10.57
N GLY A 80 -14.63 -34.38 -10.79
CA GLY A 80 -14.62 -35.24 -11.97
C GLY A 80 -13.46 -36.25 -12.02
N ASP A 81 -13.20 -36.76 -13.23
CA ASP A 81 -12.18 -37.79 -13.50
C ASP A 81 -10.76 -37.21 -13.66
N ARG A 82 -10.63 -35.88 -13.80
CA ARG A 82 -9.35 -35.18 -14.05
C ARG A 82 -9.05 -34.19 -12.94
N GLN A 83 -8.52 -34.68 -11.84
CA GLN A 83 -8.17 -33.89 -10.67
C GLN A 83 -6.67 -33.58 -10.60
N GLY A 84 -6.32 -32.50 -9.90
CA GLY A 84 -4.95 -32.06 -9.66
C GLY A 84 -4.69 -30.65 -10.18
N ASN A 85 -3.41 -30.29 -10.32
CA ASN A 85 -3.06 -28.96 -10.83
C ASN A 85 -3.32 -28.88 -12.35
N VAL A 86 -4.07 -27.86 -12.74
CA VAL A 86 -4.39 -27.51 -14.13
C VAL A 86 -3.20 -26.75 -14.72
N ALA A 87 -2.57 -27.29 -15.77
CA ALA A 87 -1.46 -26.61 -16.42
C ALA A 87 -1.96 -25.49 -17.35
N SER A 88 -1.05 -24.60 -17.75
CA SER A 88 -1.39 -23.50 -18.66
C SER A 88 -1.90 -24.03 -20.00
N GLY A 89 -3.12 -23.62 -20.37
CA GLY A 89 -3.80 -24.05 -21.59
C GLY A 89 -4.69 -25.28 -21.43
N ASP A 90 -4.68 -25.94 -20.27
CA ASP A 90 -5.60 -27.04 -19.98
C ASP A 90 -6.99 -26.55 -19.57
N ILE A 91 -7.92 -27.49 -19.43
CA ILE A 91 -9.30 -27.26 -19.02
C ILE A 91 -9.58 -27.96 -17.69
N THR A 92 -10.52 -27.40 -16.92
CA THR A 92 -11.04 -27.93 -15.65
C THR A 92 -12.57 -27.98 -15.73
N ASP A 93 -13.18 -28.99 -15.13
CA ASP A 93 -14.64 -29.09 -14.95
C ASP A 93 -15.10 -28.69 -13.53
N ASP A 94 -14.17 -28.39 -12.63
CA ASP A 94 -14.45 -27.77 -11.35
C ASP A 94 -14.99 -26.34 -11.52
N SER A 95 -16.16 -26.08 -10.93
CA SER A 95 -16.80 -24.76 -10.91
C SER A 95 -16.22 -23.81 -9.85
N LYS A 96 -15.36 -24.31 -8.96
CA LYS A 96 -14.70 -23.58 -7.88
C LYS A 96 -13.21 -23.94 -7.75
N PRO A 97 -12.43 -23.79 -8.84
CA PRO A 97 -11.02 -24.14 -8.80
C PRO A 97 -10.29 -23.34 -7.73
N LEU A 98 -9.38 -23.99 -7.01
CA LEU A 98 -8.54 -23.32 -6.04
C LEU A 98 -7.37 -22.65 -6.76
N ILE A 99 -7.37 -21.32 -6.81
CA ILE A 99 -6.29 -20.51 -7.37
C ILE A 99 -5.39 -20.07 -6.23
N SER A 100 -4.10 -20.40 -6.33
CA SER A 100 -3.06 -19.99 -5.37
C SER A 100 -2.11 -19.01 -6.02
N GLY A 101 -1.69 -18.00 -5.27
CA GLY A 101 -0.69 -17.04 -5.74
C GLY A 101 0.19 -16.49 -4.63
N ILE A 102 1.28 -15.85 -5.05
CA ILE A 102 2.20 -15.09 -4.19
C ILE A 102 2.14 -13.62 -4.57
N GLY A 103 2.37 -12.77 -3.56
CA GLY A 103 2.40 -11.32 -3.69
C GLY A 103 3.47 -10.70 -2.79
N GLU A 104 3.82 -9.43 -3.02
CA GLU A 104 4.72 -8.68 -2.15
C GLU A 104 4.11 -8.44 -0.77
N ALA A 105 4.96 -8.21 0.24
CA ALA A 105 4.49 -7.95 1.60
C ALA A 105 3.58 -6.72 1.63
N GLY A 106 2.40 -6.82 2.25
CA GLY A 106 1.38 -5.77 2.23
C GLY A 106 0.33 -5.93 1.13
N THR A 107 0.55 -6.81 0.14
CA THR A 107 -0.50 -7.23 -0.80
C THR A 107 -1.30 -8.42 -0.25
N PRO A 108 -2.62 -8.50 -0.48
CA PRO A 108 -3.40 -9.65 -0.04
C PRO A 108 -2.93 -10.90 -0.76
N SER A 109 -2.43 -11.91 -0.03
CA SER A 109 -2.15 -13.22 -0.59
C SER A 109 -3.47 -13.86 -1.04
N LEU A 110 -3.55 -14.24 -2.31
CA LEU A 110 -4.68 -14.98 -2.84
C LEU A 110 -4.52 -16.45 -2.43
N SER A 111 -5.12 -16.78 -1.29
CA SER A 111 -5.42 -18.15 -0.87
C SER A 111 -6.80 -18.15 -0.23
N THR A 112 -7.84 -18.47 -0.99
CA THR A 112 -9.15 -18.76 -0.41
C THR A 112 -9.62 -20.15 -0.84
N PRO A 113 -9.38 -21.18 -0.02
CA PRO A 113 -10.17 -22.40 -0.06
C PRO A 113 -11.37 -22.28 0.91
N PRO A 114 -12.62 -22.53 0.49
CA PRO A 114 -13.69 -22.85 1.43
C PRO A 114 -13.94 -24.36 1.51
N THR A 115 -13.99 -24.81 2.76
CA THR A 115 -14.10 -26.16 3.32
C THR A 115 -15.18 -27.09 2.74
N LEU A 116 -14.82 -28.38 2.59
CA LEU A 116 -15.71 -29.53 2.35
C LEU A 116 -16.80 -29.71 3.43
N PRO A 117 -18.04 -30.08 3.05
CA PRO A 117 -18.87 -30.94 3.88
C PRO A 117 -18.85 -32.39 3.37
N ALA A 118 -18.76 -33.33 4.31
CA ALA A 118 -18.77 -34.78 4.09
C ALA A 118 -20.05 -35.24 3.35
N ASN A 119 -19.94 -36.27 2.51
CA ASN A 119 -21.11 -37.04 2.10
C ASN A 119 -20.95 -38.51 2.49
N THR A 120 -21.97 -38.98 3.21
CA THR A 120 -22.18 -40.28 3.87
C THR A 120 -22.43 -41.41 2.89
#